data_AF-A0A1Y4LHA9-F1
#
_entry.id   AF-A0A1Y4LHA9-F1
#
_cell.length_a   1.000
_cell.length_b   1.000
_cell.length_c   1.000
_cell.angle_alpha   90.00
_cell.angle_beta   90.00
_cell.angle_gamma   90.00
#
_symmetry.space_group_name_H-M   'P 1'
#
loop_
_entity.id
_entity.type
_entity.pdbx_description
1 polymer ?
#
loop_
_entity_poly.entity_id
_entity_poly.type
_entity_poly.pdbx_seq_one_letter_code
_entity_poly.pdbx_strand_id
1 'polypeptide(L)'
;MKISNTYNLAVCYPELAVEWDWEENGELTPQNVAPHSNKKVGWKCSTCRGKWQATINSRSAGSRCPYCTGKRVIKGKTDLATRRPDLIKEWHWEKNGELKPSEISEFSNKKVWWKCLKNPEHIWQTKIQHRSQGSGCPFCRSNRLIAGVNDAATTHPELIAQLHPYLNGDKKLSNYHATSTEKFVWICAAGHSWKTSIYSRTRGSSCPVCMGVRIQKDINDLPTLFPQIAAEWDVEKNGKTPGLIAKDSEEKAWWKCSKCGFSWKESIIARVKRHAGCPICQHKTAKKVYPGYNDLQTNYPEIAAEWHIERNGSLKPYSVTQFSNQIVWWKCEMEHSWQAAIYNRTLLGEGCPVCQGREIRGYS
;
A
#
# COMPACT_ATOMS: atom_id res chain seq x y z
N MET A 1 28.53 26.58 70.52
CA MET A 1 29.85 26.22 71.08
C MET A 1 30.86 27.27 70.66
N LYS A 2 31.75 27.69 71.56
CA LYS A 2 32.87 28.59 71.23
C LYS A 2 33.93 27.79 70.45
N ILE A 3 34.57 28.44 69.47
CA ILE A 3 35.65 27.85 68.68
C ILE A 3 36.83 27.56 69.61
N SER A 4 37.43 26.38 69.48
CA SER A 4 38.58 25.96 70.28
C SER A 4 39.56 25.13 69.43
N ASN A 5 40.73 24.80 70.00
CA ASN A 5 41.72 23.95 69.35
C ASN A 5 41.19 22.53 69.05
N THR A 6 40.13 22.09 69.73
CA THR A 6 39.49 20.79 69.52
C THR A 6 38.14 20.89 68.80
N TYR A 7 37.64 22.10 68.54
CA TYR A 7 36.34 22.33 67.91
C TYR A 7 36.41 23.51 66.92
N ASN A 8 36.80 23.19 65.68
CA ASN A 8 36.86 24.08 64.52
C ASN A 8 36.71 23.27 63.22
N LEU A 9 36.46 23.93 62.09
CA LEU A 9 36.22 23.26 60.81
C LEU A 9 37.37 22.33 60.40
N ALA A 10 38.63 22.73 60.60
CA ALA A 10 39.80 21.92 60.24
C ALA A 10 39.86 20.59 61.01
N VAL A 11 39.47 20.60 62.29
CA VAL A 11 39.51 19.42 63.16
C VAL A 11 38.31 18.50 62.90
N CYS A 12 37.11 19.07 62.78
CA CYS A 12 35.89 18.27 62.62
C CYS A 12 35.69 17.76 61.18
N TYR A 13 36.19 18.49 60.17
CA TYR A 13 36.03 18.17 58.75
C TYR A 13 37.32 18.48 57.96
N PRO A 14 38.42 17.73 58.20
CA PRO A 14 39.71 17.97 57.58
C PRO A 14 39.68 17.93 56.04
N GLU A 15 38.78 17.12 55.46
CA GLU A 15 38.56 17.04 54.02
C GLU A 15 37.97 18.33 53.43
N LEU A 16 37.19 19.08 54.21
CA LEU A 16 36.67 20.37 53.78
C LEU A 16 37.74 21.47 53.84
N ALA A 17 38.69 21.38 54.76
CA ALA A 17 39.82 22.31 54.83
C ALA A 17 40.71 22.23 53.56
N VAL A 18 40.80 21.06 52.93
CA VAL A 18 41.51 20.88 51.63
C VAL A 18 40.83 21.66 50.50
N GLU A 19 39.51 21.83 50.56
CA GLU A 19 38.73 22.58 49.56
C GLU A 19 38.57 24.06 49.92
N TRP A 20 39.29 24.57 50.93
CA TRP A 20 39.24 25.99 51.30
C TRP A 20 39.90 26.88 50.25
N ASP A 21 39.24 27.95 49.82
CA ASP A 21 39.85 28.95 48.94
C ASP A 21 40.56 30.04 49.77
N TRP A 22 41.85 29.84 50.00
CA TRP A 22 42.68 30.76 50.80
C TRP A 22 42.77 32.17 50.24
N GLU A 23 42.66 32.33 48.92
CA GLU A 23 42.74 33.62 48.25
C GLU A 23 41.45 34.42 48.44
N GLU A 24 40.29 33.77 48.26
CA GLU A 24 38.97 34.39 48.39
C GLU A 24 38.60 34.71 49.85
N ASN A 25 39.05 33.89 50.81
CA ASN A 25 38.61 33.98 52.21
C ASN A 25 39.45 34.89 53.10
N GLY A 26 40.59 35.38 52.60
CA GLY A 26 41.47 36.29 53.33
C GLY A 26 41.90 35.73 54.70
N GLU A 27 41.60 36.48 55.77
CA GLU A 27 41.98 36.13 57.15
C GLU A 27 41.16 34.98 57.76
N LEU A 28 40.06 34.56 57.12
CA LEU A 28 39.29 33.41 57.59
C LEU A 28 40.01 32.10 57.25
N THR A 29 40.25 31.29 58.27
CA THR A 29 40.92 30.00 58.16
C THR A 29 40.01 28.89 58.67
N PRO A 30 40.15 27.63 58.19
CA PRO A 30 39.43 26.49 58.74
C PRO A 30 39.60 26.30 60.26
N GLN A 31 40.69 26.82 60.85
CA GLN A 31 40.98 26.76 62.27
C GLN A 31 40.24 27.81 63.10
N ASN A 32 39.81 28.93 62.48
CA ASN A 32 39.15 30.05 63.16
C ASN A 32 37.64 30.17 62.88
N VAL A 33 37.04 29.13 62.29
CA VAL A 33 35.60 29.07 62.01
C VAL A 33 34.93 27.84 62.64
N ALA A 34 33.68 28.01 63.07
CA ALA A 34 32.88 26.92 63.62
C ALA A 34 32.44 25.95 62.50
N PRO A 35 32.46 24.62 62.72
CA PRO A 35 32.13 23.61 61.71
C PRO A 35 30.72 23.70 61.11
N HIS A 36 29.75 24.30 61.83
CA HIS A 36 28.37 24.48 61.35
C HIS A 36 27.98 25.95 61.21
N SER A 37 28.95 26.82 60.90
CA SER A 37 28.68 28.24 60.74
C SER A 37 27.84 28.53 59.49
N ASN A 38 26.90 29.48 59.59
CA ASN A 38 26.18 30.00 58.43
C ASN A 38 26.99 31.04 57.63
N LYS A 39 28.25 31.30 58.00
CA LYS A 39 29.16 32.16 57.21
C LYS A 39 29.35 31.57 55.81
N LYS A 40 29.17 32.41 54.79
CA LYS A 40 29.40 32.08 53.38
C LYS A 40 30.85 32.39 53.03
N VAL A 41 31.56 31.39 52.53
CA VAL A 41 32.99 31.44 52.21
C VAL A 41 33.23 30.84 50.83
N GLY A 42 34.37 31.16 50.23
CA GLY A 42 34.90 30.58 49.01
C GLY A 42 35.44 29.17 49.21
N TRP A 43 35.14 28.31 48.24
CA TRP A 43 35.60 26.93 48.17
C TRP A 43 36.20 26.67 46.79
N LYS A 44 37.26 25.86 46.75
CA LYS A 44 37.97 25.46 45.54
C LYS A 44 38.06 23.94 45.49
N CYS A 45 37.42 23.33 44.50
CA CYS A 45 37.29 21.87 44.44
C CYS A 45 38.66 21.25 44.14
N SER A 46 39.02 20.23 44.90
CA SER A 46 40.26 19.48 44.71
C SER A 46 40.32 18.78 43.35
N THR A 47 39.18 18.27 42.85
CA THR A 47 39.09 17.52 41.58
C THR A 47 38.97 18.42 40.35
N CYS A 48 37.97 19.32 40.30
CA CYS A 48 37.69 20.10 39.09
C CYS A 48 38.32 21.50 39.10
N ARG A 49 38.95 21.90 40.21
CA ARG A 49 39.53 23.23 40.46
C ARG A 49 38.54 24.40 40.37
N GLY A 50 37.25 24.13 40.16
CA GLY A 50 36.21 25.15 40.12
C GLY A 50 36.04 25.83 41.48
N LYS A 51 35.94 27.15 41.46
CA LYS A 51 35.69 28.00 42.64
C LYS A 51 34.19 28.28 42.79
N TRP A 52 33.65 28.17 44.01
CA TRP A 52 32.26 28.56 44.31
C TRP A 52 32.12 29.07 45.74
N GLN A 53 31.06 29.83 46.02
CA GLN A 53 30.72 30.23 47.38
C GLN A 53 29.59 29.38 47.95
N ALA A 54 29.74 28.97 49.21
CA ALA A 54 28.72 28.25 49.99
C ALA A 54 28.90 28.50 51.49
N THR A 55 27.84 28.32 52.27
CA THR A 55 27.94 28.38 53.73
C THR A 55 28.68 27.16 54.29
N ILE A 56 29.47 27.34 55.34
CA ILE A 56 30.20 26.24 56.02
C ILE A 56 29.23 25.14 56.48
N ASN A 57 28.10 25.50 57.09
CA ASN A 57 27.09 24.55 57.55
C ASN A 57 26.58 23.63 56.42
N SER A 58 26.25 24.19 55.25
CA SER A 58 25.81 23.41 54.08
C SER A 58 26.88 22.42 53.59
N ARG A 59 28.15 22.80 53.68
CA ARG A 59 29.29 21.95 53.29
C ARG A 59 29.51 20.82 54.28
N SER A 60 29.49 21.11 55.57
CA SER A 60 29.58 20.12 56.66
C SER A 60 28.39 19.17 56.68
N ALA A 61 27.22 19.61 56.19
CA ALA A 61 26.04 18.76 55.96
C ALA A 61 26.14 17.88 54.69
N GLY A 62 27.27 17.88 53.97
CA GLY A 62 27.54 17.00 52.83
C GLY A 62 27.27 17.59 51.45
N SER A 63 27.07 18.92 51.31
CA SER A 63 26.87 19.53 50.00
C SER A 63 28.14 19.48 49.14
N ARG A 64 28.13 18.68 48.08
CA ARG A 64 29.27 18.48 47.17
C ARG A 64 29.49 19.64 46.19
N CYS A 65 30.65 19.67 45.53
CA CYS A 65 31.01 20.68 44.55
C CYS A 65 29.92 20.83 43.46
N PRO A 66 29.42 22.05 43.18
CA PRO A 66 28.34 22.26 42.21
C PRO A 66 28.78 21.96 40.76
N TYR A 67 30.07 22.05 40.46
CA TYR A 67 30.60 21.71 39.13
C TYR A 67 30.66 20.20 38.93
N CYS A 68 31.22 19.45 39.89
CA CYS A 68 31.31 17.99 39.81
C CYS A 68 29.94 17.31 39.87
N THR A 69 28.97 17.91 40.56
CA THR A 69 27.58 17.42 40.59
C THR A 69 26.74 17.86 39.40
N GLY A 70 27.31 18.59 38.43
CA GLY A 70 26.63 19.03 37.23
C GLY A 70 25.62 20.18 37.43
N LYS A 71 25.55 20.76 38.64
CA LYS A 71 24.70 21.93 38.94
C LYS A 71 25.24 23.23 38.33
N ARG A 72 26.56 23.32 38.10
CA ARG A 72 27.24 24.43 37.44
C ARG A 72 28.14 23.93 36.32
N VAL A 73 28.29 24.77 35.31
CA VAL A 73 29.07 24.48 34.10
C VAL A 73 30.51 24.94 34.28
N ILE A 74 31.47 24.16 33.79
CA ILE A 74 32.87 24.54 33.65
C ILE A 74 33.06 24.98 32.20
N LYS A 75 33.25 26.29 31.99
CA LYS A 75 33.50 26.87 30.67
C LYS A 75 34.73 26.22 30.03
N GLY A 76 34.61 25.80 28.77
CA GLY A 76 35.65 25.11 28.02
C GLY A 76 35.76 23.62 28.33
N LYS A 77 34.87 23.04 29.14
CA LYS A 77 34.94 21.60 29.51
C LYS A 77 33.59 20.91 29.55
N THR A 78 32.61 21.48 30.26
CA THR A 78 31.29 20.87 30.45
C THR A 78 30.13 21.69 29.90
N ASP A 79 30.42 22.81 29.25
CA ASP A 79 29.42 23.65 28.58
C ASP A 79 28.94 23.06 27.25
N LEU A 80 27.77 23.54 26.81
CA LEU A 80 27.13 23.12 25.58
C LEU A 80 28.00 23.40 24.36
N ALA A 81 28.70 24.54 24.31
CA ALA A 81 29.55 24.88 23.16
C ALA A 81 30.70 23.90 22.98
N THR A 82 31.35 23.54 24.09
CA THR A 82 32.46 22.58 24.09
C THR A 82 31.99 21.16 23.81
N ARG A 83 30.91 20.71 24.44
CA ARG A 83 30.46 19.31 24.34
C ARG A 83 29.67 19.02 23.07
N ARG A 84 28.95 20.02 22.54
CA ARG A 84 28.03 19.89 21.39
C ARG A 84 28.24 21.00 20.36
N PRO A 85 29.43 21.07 19.73
CA PRO A 85 29.71 22.05 18.69
C PRO A 85 28.79 21.90 17.47
N ASP A 86 28.24 20.69 17.25
CA ASP A 86 27.20 20.41 16.25
C ASP A 86 25.94 21.26 16.48
N LEU A 87 25.47 21.35 17.73
CA LEU A 87 24.26 22.08 18.08
C LEU A 87 24.45 23.61 18.02
N ILE A 88 25.67 24.11 18.16
CA ILE A 88 25.94 25.55 18.08
C ILE A 88 25.64 26.11 16.69
N LYS A 89 25.80 25.30 15.64
CA LYS A 89 25.42 25.67 14.27
C LYS A 89 23.92 25.97 14.16
N GLU A 90 23.11 25.31 14.97
CA GLU A 90 21.66 25.46 15.05
C GLU A 90 21.22 26.49 16.09
N TRP A 91 22.13 27.14 16.82
CA TRP A 91 21.77 28.15 17.82
C TRP A 91 21.24 29.42 17.16
N HIS A 92 20.12 29.95 17.68
CA HIS A 92 19.59 31.22 17.21
C HIS A 92 20.11 32.37 18.08
N TRP A 93 21.16 33.06 17.62
CA TRP A 93 21.84 34.11 18.39
C TRP A 93 20.92 35.28 18.80
N GLU A 94 20.18 35.87 17.86
CA GLU A 94 19.34 37.04 18.15
C GLU A 94 18.21 36.74 19.15
N LYS A 95 17.42 35.68 18.91
CA LYS A 95 16.30 35.31 19.79
C LYS A 95 16.71 34.80 21.18
N ASN A 96 17.96 34.36 21.35
CA ASN A 96 18.48 33.95 22.66
C ASN A 96 19.17 35.10 23.42
N GLY A 97 19.34 36.27 22.78
CA GLY A 97 19.91 37.46 23.40
C GLY A 97 21.29 37.21 24.02
N GLU A 98 21.44 37.57 25.30
CA GLU A 98 22.71 37.45 26.04
C GLU A 98 23.05 36.02 26.48
N LEU A 99 22.14 35.06 26.32
CA LEU A 99 22.38 33.69 26.76
C LEU A 99 23.44 33.01 25.89
N LYS A 100 24.61 32.73 26.48
CA LYS A 100 25.73 32.09 25.78
C LYS A 100 25.71 30.57 25.96
N PRO A 101 25.91 29.79 24.87
CA PRO A 101 26.08 28.35 24.97
C PRO A 101 27.24 27.90 25.88
N SER A 102 28.25 28.76 26.09
CA SER A 102 29.38 28.50 26.99
C SER A 102 29.04 28.54 28.49
N GLU A 103 27.83 28.98 28.85
CA GLU A 103 27.40 29.17 30.25
C GLU A 103 26.32 28.16 30.66
N ILE A 104 25.95 27.25 29.75
CA ILE A 104 24.85 26.31 29.95
C ILE A 104 25.29 24.88 29.63
N SER A 105 24.74 23.92 30.39
CA SER A 105 25.03 22.49 30.18
C SER A 105 24.14 21.92 29.08
N GLU A 106 24.65 20.89 28.38
CA GLU A 106 23.88 20.09 27.42
C GLU A 106 22.66 19.40 28.03
N PHE A 107 22.62 19.22 29.35
CA PHE A 107 21.49 18.62 30.08
C PHE A 107 20.50 19.65 30.64
N SER A 108 20.65 20.93 30.29
CA SER A 108 19.80 21.97 30.83
C SER A 108 18.35 21.83 30.37
N ASN A 109 17.43 22.02 31.31
CA ASN A 109 15.99 22.09 31.05
C ASN A 109 15.53 23.47 30.50
N LYS A 110 16.43 24.44 30.36
CA LYS A 110 16.07 25.74 29.77
C LYS A 110 15.65 25.57 28.31
N LYS A 111 14.56 26.24 27.95
CA LYS A 111 14.08 26.35 26.56
C LYS A 111 14.82 27.50 25.87
N VAL A 112 15.39 27.21 24.71
CA VAL A 112 16.11 28.18 23.87
C VAL A 112 15.67 28.04 22.43
N TRP A 113 15.91 29.07 21.63
CA TRP A 113 15.58 29.13 20.22
C TRP A 113 16.66 28.49 19.36
N TRP A 114 16.23 27.70 18.39
CA TRP A 114 17.05 26.98 17.42
C TRP A 114 16.61 27.35 16.00
N LYS A 115 17.54 27.26 15.06
CA LYS A 115 17.32 27.42 13.62
C LYS A 115 17.72 26.15 12.89
N CYS A 116 17.02 25.82 11.81
CA CYS A 116 17.33 24.63 11.03
C CYS A 116 18.41 24.92 10.00
N LEU A 117 19.39 24.03 9.87
CA LEU A 117 20.41 24.14 8.83
C LEU A 117 19.88 23.88 7.42
N LYS A 118 18.76 23.13 7.27
CA LYS A 118 18.15 22.82 5.96
C LYS A 118 17.28 23.95 5.43
N ASN A 119 16.59 24.66 6.32
CA ASN A 119 15.75 25.81 5.97
C ASN A 119 15.85 26.84 7.11
N PRO A 120 16.55 27.97 6.90
CA PRO A 120 16.73 29.01 7.92
C PRO A 120 15.42 29.58 8.49
N GLU A 121 14.31 29.52 7.75
CA GLU A 121 12.98 29.97 8.20
C GLU A 121 12.41 29.07 9.32
N HIS A 122 12.90 27.84 9.44
CA HIS A 122 12.48 26.93 10.50
C HIS A 122 13.14 27.31 11.83
N ILE A 123 12.45 28.16 12.59
CA ILE A 123 12.86 28.63 13.91
C ILE A 123 11.93 28.06 14.97
N TRP A 124 12.46 27.36 15.97
CA TRP A 124 11.65 26.77 17.04
C TRP A 124 12.31 26.88 18.40
N GLN A 125 11.49 26.78 19.45
CA GLN A 125 11.97 26.74 20.83
C GLN A 125 11.82 25.33 21.40
N THR A 126 12.88 24.80 22.02
CA THR A 126 12.80 23.55 22.79
C THR A 126 13.88 23.51 23.87
N LYS A 127 13.77 22.55 24.80
CA LYS A 127 14.75 22.35 25.87
C LYS A 127 16.09 21.92 25.30
N ILE A 128 17.20 22.44 25.87
CA ILE A 128 18.56 22.05 25.47
C ILE A 128 18.77 20.54 25.63
N GLN A 129 18.35 19.96 26.76
CA GLN A 129 18.44 18.51 26.98
C GLN A 129 17.81 17.67 25.86
N HIS A 130 16.64 18.07 25.35
CA HIS A 130 15.98 17.34 24.27
C HIS A 130 16.77 17.44 22.96
N ARG A 131 17.37 18.60 22.66
CA ARG A 131 18.26 18.75 21.49
C ARG A 131 19.49 17.88 21.63
N SER A 132 20.08 17.87 22.81
CA SER A 132 21.25 17.04 23.09
C SER A 132 20.95 15.54 22.95
N GLN A 133 19.74 15.11 23.26
CA GLN A 133 19.28 13.73 23.05
C GLN A 133 18.91 13.40 21.59
N GLY A 134 19.09 14.33 20.65
CA GLY A 134 18.88 14.09 19.22
C GLY A 134 17.50 14.50 18.68
N SER A 135 16.69 15.27 19.43
CA SER A 135 15.51 15.88 18.82
C SER A 135 15.92 16.86 17.72
N GLY A 136 15.45 16.62 16.50
CA GLY A 136 15.72 17.48 15.34
C GLY A 136 14.71 18.60 15.16
N CYS A 137 14.82 19.31 14.04
CA CYS A 137 13.88 20.35 13.65
C CYS A 137 12.45 19.79 13.57
N PRO A 138 11.48 20.31 14.36
CA PRO A 138 10.11 19.84 14.34
C PRO A 138 9.45 20.13 12.99
N PHE A 139 9.79 21.21 12.28
CA PHE A 139 9.23 21.46 10.95
C PHE A 139 9.62 20.38 9.95
N CYS A 140 10.85 19.86 10.05
CA CYS A 140 11.31 18.74 9.22
C CYS A 140 10.77 17.38 9.69
N ARG A 141 10.41 17.24 10.97
CA ARG A 141 10.01 15.95 11.58
C ARG A 141 8.51 15.77 11.79
N SER A 142 7.75 16.85 11.98
CA SER A 142 6.37 16.83 12.49
C SER A 142 5.30 17.05 11.43
N ASN A 143 5.64 17.05 10.13
CA ASN A 143 4.64 17.14 9.07
C ASN A 143 3.68 18.35 9.20
N ARG A 144 4.07 19.39 9.96
CA ARG A 144 3.27 20.61 10.07
C ARG A 144 3.16 21.20 8.67
N LEU A 145 1.92 21.34 8.20
CA LEU A 145 1.65 21.91 6.89
C LEU A 145 2.09 23.38 6.85
N ILE A 146 2.95 23.69 5.89
CA ILE A 146 3.43 25.03 5.54
C ILE A 146 3.05 25.22 4.07
N ALA A 147 2.09 26.10 3.82
CA ALA A 147 1.66 26.44 2.47
C ALA A 147 2.85 27.02 1.67
N GLY A 148 3.02 26.55 0.43
CA GLY A 148 4.11 26.92 -0.47
C GLY A 148 5.42 26.17 -0.24
N VAL A 149 5.49 25.22 0.71
CA VAL A 149 6.74 24.49 1.03
C VAL A 149 6.52 22.99 1.03
N ASN A 150 5.59 22.48 1.84
CA ASN A 150 5.39 21.05 2.02
C ASN A 150 3.92 20.61 1.83
N ASP A 151 3.08 21.48 1.28
CA ASP A 151 1.73 21.12 0.87
C ASP A 151 1.74 20.27 -0.40
N ALA A 152 0.62 19.59 -0.64
CA ALA A 152 0.48 18.66 -1.76
C ALA A 152 0.50 19.38 -3.12
N ALA A 153 0.05 20.63 -3.22
CA ALA A 153 0.10 21.38 -4.47
C ALA A 153 1.55 21.76 -4.84
N THR A 154 2.36 22.14 -3.85
CA THR A 154 3.77 22.50 -4.04
C THR A 154 4.63 21.27 -4.32
N THR A 155 4.41 20.17 -3.59
CA THR A 155 5.26 18.96 -3.70
C THR A 155 4.87 18.05 -4.87
N HIS A 156 3.62 18.11 -5.33
CA HIS A 156 3.08 17.26 -6.40
C HIS A 156 2.20 18.09 -7.35
N PRO A 157 2.79 19.08 -8.06
CA PRO A 157 2.03 20.01 -8.91
C PRO A 157 1.29 19.30 -10.06
N GLU A 158 1.78 18.15 -10.53
CA GLU A 158 1.14 17.33 -11.56
C GLU A 158 -0.24 16.76 -11.16
N LEU A 159 -0.52 16.71 -9.85
CA LEU A 159 -1.83 16.28 -9.34
C LEU A 159 -2.90 17.36 -9.48
N ILE A 160 -2.52 18.64 -9.59
CA ILE A 160 -3.48 19.76 -9.73
C ILE A 160 -4.30 19.60 -11.02
N ALA A 161 -3.64 19.24 -12.13
CA ALA A 161 -4.29 19.02 -13.42
C ALA A 161 -5.26 17.81 -13.43
N GLN A 162 -5.19 16.96 -12.40
CA GLN A 162 -6.00 15.75 -12.27
C GLN A 162 -7.15 15.93 -11.26
N LEU A 163 -7.31 17.11 -10.66
CA LEU A 163 -8.46 17.42 -9.83
C LEU A 163 -9.69 17.65 -10.71
N HIS A 164 -10.82 17.09 -10.29
CA HIS A 164 -12.07 17.40 -10.96
C HIS A 164 -12.43 18.89 -10.75
N PRO A 165 -12.73 19.66 -11.82
CA PRO A 165 -12.85 21.11 -11.76
C PRO A 165 -14.00 21.61 -10.87
N TYR A 166 -15.10 20.85 -10.75
CA TYR A 166 -16.32 21.31 -10.08
C TYR A 166 -16.80 20.44 -8.90
N LEU A 167 -16.13 19.32 -8.60
CA LEU A 167 -16.64 18.31 -7.63
C LEU A 167 -15.90 18.30 -6.28
N ASN A 168 -15.05 19.29 -6.04
CA ASN A 168 -14.25 19.39 -4.81
C ASN A 168 -14.63 20.58 -3.90
N GLY A 169 -15.60 21.41 -4.31
CA GLY A 169 -15.96 22.63 -3.58
C GLY A 169 -14.74 23.52 -3.35
N ASP A 170 -14.58 24.05 -2.13
CA ASP A 170 -13.46 24.93 -1.75
C ASP A 170 -12.17 24.19 -1.38
N LYS A 171 -12.13 22.85 -1.48
CA LYS A 171 -10.94 22.09 -1.10
C LYS A 171 -9.81 22.35 -2.10
N LYS A 172 -8.65 22.77 -1.59
CA LYS A 172 -7.42 23.01 -2.36
C LYS A 172 -6.30 22.11 -1.84
N LEU A 173 -5.49 21.55 -2.75
CA LEU A 173 -4.34 20.71 -2.37
C LEU A 173 -3.30 21.47 -1.53
N SER A 174 -3.25 22.79 -1.65
CA SER A 174 -2.40 23.66 -0.81
C SER A 174 -2.72 23.59 0.68
N ASN A 175 -3.89 23.07 1.05
CA ASN A 175 -4.36 22.97 2.44
C ASN A 175 -4.07 21.60 3.06
N TYR A 176 -3.35 20.71 2.36
CA TYR A 176 -3.10 19.34 2.80
C TYR A 176 -1.67 18.89 2.51
N HIS A 177 -1.14 17.98 3.32
CA HIS A 177 0.11 17.29 3.03
C HIS A 177 -0.11 16.20 1.96
N ALA A 178 0.94 15.85 1.21
CA ALA A 178 0.94 14.77 0.22
C ALA A 178 0.57 13.38 0.80
N THR A 179 0.69 13.22 2.13
CA THR A 179 0.32 12.00 2.86
C THR A 179 -1.06 12.07 3.50
N SER A 180 -1.85 13.11 3.21
CA SER A 180 -3.20 13.26 3.75
C SER A 180 -4.12 12.15 3.24
N THR A 181 -4.95 11.61 4.13
CA THR A 181 -6.01 10.64 3.78
C THR A 181 -7.29 11.33 3.29
N GLU A 182 -7.31 12.66 3.23
CA GLU A 182 -8.43 13.45 2.72
C GLU A 182 -8.76 13.06 1.27
N LYS A 183 -10.05 12.90 0.99
CA LYS A 183 -10.53 12.40 -0.31
C LYS A 183 -10.94 13.55 -1.23
N PHE A 184 -10.39 13.51 -2.44
CA PHE A 184 -10.73 14.38 -3.56
C PHE A 184 -11.38 13.57 -4.67
N VAL A 185 -12.14 14.26 -5.52
CA VAL A 185 -12.61 13.74 -6.80
C VAL A 185 -11.58 14.10 -7.86
N TRP A 186 -11.05 13.08 -8.52
CA TRP A 186 -10.03 13.16 -9.55
C TRP A 186 -10.65 12.93 -10.92
N ILE A 187 -9.99 13.39 -11.98
CA ILE A 187 -10.36 13.18 -13.37
C ILE A 187 -9.11 12.72 -14.15
N CYS A 188 -9.26 11.75 -15.05
CA CYS A 188 -8.18 11.34 -15.95
C CYS A 188 -8.33 12.00 -17.33
N ALA A 189 -7.33 11.84 -18.19
CA ALA A 189 -7.36 12.36 -19.56
C ALA A 189 -8.56 11.85 -20.39
N ALA A 190 -9.07 10.65 -20.09
CA ALA A 190 -10.28 10.09 -20.72
C ALA A 190 -11.60 10.64 -20.13
N GLY A 191 -11.54 11.58 -19.18
CA GLY A 191 -12.71 12.21 -18.57
C GLY A 191 -13.37 11.41 -17.43
N HIS A 192 -12.87 10.21 -17.10
CA HIS A 192 -13.42 9.43 -15.99
C HIS A 192 -13.12 10.08 -14.65
N SER A 193 -14.13 10.17 -13.78
CA SER A 193 -13.97 10.71 -12.44
C SER A 193 -14.03 9.64 -11.36
N TRP A 194 -13.20 9.78 -10.32
CA TRP A 194 -13.22 8.87 -9.17
C TRP A 194 -12.77 9.56 -7.88
N LYS A 195 -13.28 9.08 -6.75
CA LYS A 195 -12.97 9.61 -5.42
C LYS A 195 -11.91 8.75 -4.74
N THR A 196 -10.76 9.33 -4.39
CA THR A 196 -9.70 8.67 -3.61
C THR A 196 -8.89 9.70 -2.81
N SER A 197 -8.05 9.25 -1.89
CA SER A 197 -7.24 10.13 -1.04
C SER A 197 -6.04 10.73 -1.78
N ILE A 198 -5.54 11.87 -1.29
CA ILE A 198 -4.27 12.47 -1.75
C ILE A 198 -3.13 11.46 -1.62
N TYR A 199 -3.01 10.81 -0.45
CA TYR A 199 -1.98 9.80 -0.20
C TYR A 199 -2.00 8.64 -1.22
N SER A 200 -3.18 8.16 -1.58
CA SER A 200 -3.28 7.11 -2.61
C SER A 200 -2.87 7.63 -3.99
N ARG A 201 -3.16 8.90 -4.33
CA ARG A 201 -2.72 9.48 -5.61
C ARG A 201 -1.22 9.67 -5.68
N THR A 202 -0.59 10.15 -4.61
CA THR A 202 0.88 10.34 -4.55
C THR A 202 1.62 9.00 -4.61
N ARG A 203 0.98 7.90 -4.19
CA ARG A 203 1.47 6.52 -4.38
C ARG A 203 1.22 5.92 -5.78
N GLY A 204 0.63 6.67 -6.72
CA GLY A 204 0.43 6.22 -8.10
C GLY A 204 -0.90 5.50 -8.38
N SER A 205 -1.93 5.64 -7.52
CA SER A 205 -3.24 5.05 -7.82
C SER A 205 -3.82 5.59 -9.13
N SER A 206 -4.11 4.69 -10.08
CA SER A 206 -4.60 5.06 -11.42
C SER A 206 -6.14 5.10 -11.48
N CYS A 207 -6.67 5.63 -12.57
CA CYS A 207 -8.11 5.65 -12.82
C CYS A 207 -8.68 4.22 -12.79
N PRO A 208 -9.65 3.90 -11.91
CA PRO A 208 -10.17 2.55 -11.76
C PRO A 208 -10.99 2.08 -12.96
N VAL A 209 -11.55 3.03 -13.73
CA VAL A 209 -12.28 2.73 -14.97
C VAL A 209 -11.30 2.35 -16.09
N CYS A 210 -10.26 3.15 -16.31
CA CYS A 210 -9.22 2.83 -17.30
C CYS A 210 -8.52 1.51 -17.00
N MET A 211 -8.29 1.20 -15.72
CA MET A 211 -7.68 -0.07 -15.28
C MET A 211 -8.63 -1.28 -15.38
N GLY A 212 -9.93 -1.07 -15.64
CA GLY A 212 -10.92 -2.14 -15.67
C GLY A 212 -11.34 -2.68 -14.30
N VAL A 213 -10.89 -2.06 -13.20
CA VAL A 213 -11.25 -2.43 -11.82
C VAL A 213 -12.69 -2.00 -11.51
N ARG A 214 -13.14 -0.88 -12.07
CA ARG A 214 -14.53 -0.42 -11.99
C ARG A 214 -15.15 -0.45 -13.37
N ILE A 215 -16.23 -1.19 -13.51
CA ILE A 215 -17.00 -1.23 -14.76
C ILE A 215 -18.05 -0.13 -14.74
N GLN A 216 -18.09 0.64 -15.83
CA GLN A 216 -19.01 1.71 -16.10
C GLN A 216 -19.66 1.44 -17.45
N LYS A 217 -20.99 1.43 -17.43
CA LYS A 217 -21.83 1.26 -18.61
C LYS A 217 -21.44 2.26 -19.69
N ASP A 218 -21.48 1.83 -20.95
CA ASP A 218 -21.21 2.66 -22.13
C ASP A 218 -19.75 3.17 -22.22
N ILE A 219 -18.84 2.66 -21.38
CA ILE A 219 -17.43 3.04 -21.35
C ILE A 219 -16.52 1.82 -21.46
N ASN A 220 -16.57 0.93 -20.47
CA ASN A 220 -15.64 -0.22 -20.38
C ASN A 220 -16.37 -1.52 -20.02
N ASP A 221 -17.69 -1.55 -20.20
CA ASP A 221 -18.49 -2.75 -20.05
C ASP A 221 -18.36 -3.68 -21.27
N LEU A 222 -18.83 -4.92 -21.08
CA LEU A 222 -18.73 -5.95 -22.12
C LEU A 222 -19.47 -5.55 -23.43
N PRO A 223 -20.69 -4.97 -23.41
CA PRO A 223 -21.37 -4.52 -24.62
C PRO A 223 -20.61 -3.46 -25.41
N THR A 224 -20.03 -2.46 -24.73
CA THR A 224 -19.31 -1.37 -25.39
C THR A 224 -18.03 -1.86 -26.03
N LEU A 225 -17.29 -2.72 -25.33
CA LEU A 225 -15.98 -3.19 -25.82
C LEU A 225 -16.09 -4.37 -26.80
N PHE A 226 -17.10 -5.24 -26.64
CA PHE A 226 -17.24 -6.49 -27.40
C PHE A 226 -18.70 -6.74 -27.83
N PRO A 227 -19.28 -5.90 -28.70
CA PRO A 227 -20.69 -5.98 -29.07
C PRO A 227 -21.10 -7.34 -29.64
N GLN A 228 -20.23 -7.97 -30.43
CA GLN A 228 -20.50 -9.30 -31.02
C GLN A 228 -20.53 -10.41 -29.97
N ILE A 229 -19.70 -10.31 -28.93
CA ILE A 229 -19.70 -11.27 -27.81
C ILE A 229 -20.93 -11.03 -26.95
N ALA A 230 -21.25 -9.78 -26.65
CA ALA A 230 -22.43 -9.40 -25.85
C ALA A 230 -23.75 -9.79 -26.53
N ALA A 231 -23.81 -9.79 -27.87
CA ALA A 231 -24.96 -10.27 -28.63
C ALA A 231 -25.24 -11.77 -28.43
N GLU A 232 -24.22 -12.56 -28.08
CA GLU A 232 -24.38 -13.97 -27.74
C GLU A 232 -24.71 -14.19 -26.25
N TRP A 233 -25.01 -13.15 -25.47
CA TRP A 233 -25.35 -13.31 -24.05
C TRP A 233 -26.77 -13.87 -23.85
N ASP A 234 -26.90 -14.96 -23.09
CA ASP A 234 -28.21 -15.57 -22.79
C ASP A 234 -28.84 -14.88 -21.56
N VAL A 235 -29.64 -13.84 -21.80
CA VAL A 235 -30.25 -13.02 -20.72
C VAL A 235 -31.16 -13.87 -19.83
N GLU A 236 -31.95 -14.77 -20.41
CA GLU A 236 -32.89 -15.62 -19.68
C GLU A 236 -32.16 -16.54 -18.70
N LYS A 237 -31.08 -17.20 -19.14
CA LYS A 237 -30.32 -18.12 -18.28
C LYS A 237 -29.41 -17.41 -17.27
N ASN A 238 -28.95 -16.21 -17.58
CA ASN A 238 -28.08 -15.45 -16.67
C ASN A 238 -28.87 -14.60 -15.66
N GLY A 239 -30.11 -14.23 -15.96
CA GLY A 239 -30.93 -13.35 -15.12
C GLY A 239 -30.40 -11.91 -14.99
N LYS A 240 -29.39 -11.53 -15.79
CA LYS A 240 -28.75 -10.21 -15.77
C LYS A 240 -28.20 -9.83 -17.14
N THR A 241 -28.03 -8.52 -17.36
CA THR A 241 -27.43 -7.98 -18.58
C THR A 241 -25.90 -7.91 -18.47
N PRO A 242 -25.17 -7.92 -19.60
CA PRO A 242 -23.70 -7.85 -19.60
C PRO A 242 -23.11 -6.45 -19.29
N GLY A 243 -23.94 -5.42 -19.05
CA GLY A 243 -23.52 -4.00 -18.93
C GLY A 243 -22.72 -3.61 -17.69
N LEU A 244 -22.43 -4.57 -16.79
CA LEU A 244 -21.54 -4.38 -15.63
C LEU A 244 -20.50 -5.49 -15.52
N ILE A 245 -20.25 -6.20 -16.63
CA ILE A 245 -19.34 -7.34 -16.66
C ILE A 245 -17.96 -6.89 -17.13
N ALA A 246 -16.93 -7.22 -16.35
CA ALA A 246 -15.54 -6.98 -16.70
C ALA A 246 -15.09 -7.93 -17.81
N LYS A 247 -14.38 -7.40 -18.81
CA LYS A 247 -13.88 -8.16 -19.97
C LYS A 247 -12.93 -9.32 -19.64
N ASP A 248 -12.28 -9.26 -18.49
CA ASP A 248 -11.31 -10.23 -17.97
C ASP A 248 -11.84 -11.02 -16.78
N SER A 249 -13.14 -10.96 -16.51
CA SER A 249 -13.77 -11.78 -15.47
C SER A 249 -13.62 -13.27 -15.77
N GLU A 250 -13.26 -14.04 -14.74
CA GLU A 250 -13.29 -15.51 -14.77
C GLU A 250 -14.69 -16.08 -14.52
N GLU A 251 -15.67 -15.23 -14.22
CA GLU A 251 -17.06 -15.65 -14.03
C GLU A 251 -17.57 -16.39 -15.27
N LYS A 252 -18.30 -17.47 -15.04
CA LYS A 252 -18.95 -18.25 -16.12
C LYS A 252 -20.36 -17.74 -16.35
N ALA A 253 -20.63 -17.34 -17.58
CA ALA A 253 -21.95 -16.93 -18.05
C ALA A 253 -22.49 -17.93 -19.07
N TRP A 254 -23.81 -17.91 -19.24
CA TRP A 254 -24.49 -18.58 -20.34
C TRP A 254 -24.45 -17.73 -21.61
N TRP A 255 -24.13 -18.39 -22.71
CA TRP A 255 -24.05 -17.80 -24.05
C TRP A 255 -25.01 -18.56 -24.96
N LYS A 256 -25.63 -17.87 -25.90
CA LYS A 256 -26.54 -18.42 -26.90
C LYS A 256 -26.00 -18.14 -28.30
N CYS A 257 -25.82 -19.20 -29.08
CA CYS A 257 -25.17 -19.09 -30.38
C CYS A 257 -26.14 -18.42 -31.36
N SER A 258 -25.69 -17.36 -32.03
CA SER A 258 -26.49 -16.70 -33.08
C SER A 258 -26.73 -17.59 -34.31
N LYS A 259 -25.87 -18.60 -34.54
CA LYS A 259 -25.97 -19.50 -35.71
C LYS A 259 -26.89 -20.70 -35.47
N CYS A 260 -26.68 -21.44 -34.37
CA CYS A 260 -27.40 -22.68 -34.09
C CYS A 260 -28.37 -22.60 -32.90
N GLY A 261 -28.48 -21.45 -32.24
CA GLY A 261 -29.36 -21.26 -31.08
C GLY A 261 -28.91 -21.99 -29.80
N PHE A 262 -27.85 -22.81 -29.85
CA PHE A 262 -27.38 -23.58 -28.71
C PHE A 262 -26.89 -22.69 -27.58
N SER A 263 -27.34 -22.96 -26.36
CA SER A 263 -26.86 -22.26 -25.17
C SER A 263 -25.82 -23.07 -24.40
N TRP A 264 -24.66 -22.47 -24.09
CA TRP A 264 -23.57 -23.11 -23.36
C TRP A 264 -23.00 -22.20 -22.27
N LYS A 265 -22.31 -22.79 -21.28
CA LYS A 265 -21.71 -22.07 -20.17
C LYS A 265 -20.20 -21.95 -20.37
N GLU A 266 -19.67 -20.73 -20.39
CA GLU A 266 -18.25 -20.44 -20.56
C GLU A 266 -17.86 -19.14 -19.84
N SER A 267 -16.59 -19.04 -19.45
CA SER A 267 -16.01 -17.85 -18.80
C SER A 267 -15.89 -16.65 -19.76
N ILE A 268 -16.13 -15.45 -19.24
CA ILE A 268 -16.04 -14.21 -20.04
C ILE A 268 -14.65 -14.03 -20.61
N ILE A 269 -13.60 -14.24 -19.80
CA ILE A 269 -12.22 -14.14 -20.27
C ILE A 269 -11.88 -15.14 -21.40
N ALA A 270 -12.44 -16.35 -21.39
CA ALA A 270 -12.21 -17.31 -22.49
C ALA A 270 -12.90 -16.85 -23.78
N ARG A 271 -14.11 -16.30 -23.67
CA ARG A 271 -14.84 -15.74 -24.82
C ARG A 271 -14.12 -14.54 -25.42
N VAL A 272 -13.66 -13.61 -24.56
CA VAL A 272 -13.04 -12.34 -24.95
C VAL A 272 -11.60 -12.51 -25.44
N LYS A 273 -10.74 -13.17 -24.66
CA LYS A 273 -9.30 -13.27 -24.96
C LYS A 273 -8.90 -14.49 -25.77
N ARG A 274 -9.58 -15.63 -25.56
CA ARG A 274 -9.25 -16.90 -26.22
C ARG A 274 -10.14 -17.21 -27.41
N HIS A 275 -11.11 -16.34 -27.72
CA HIS A 275 -12.08 -16.51 -28.79
C HIS A 275 -12.80 -17.87 -28.74
N ALA A 276 -13.02 -18.40 -27.53
CA ALA A 276 -13.80 -19.61 -27.34
C ALA A 276 -15.21 -19.38 -27.87
N GLY A 277 -15.67 -20.21 -28.80
CA GLY A 277 -16.97 -20.05 -29.47
C GLY A 277 -17.96 -21.12 -29.06
N CYS A 278 -19.06 -21.17 -29.82
CA CYS A 278 -20.05 -22.22 -29.64
C CYS A 278 -19.39 -23.60 -29.86
N PRO A 279 -19.51 -24.54 -28.91
CA PRO A 279 -18.92 -25.87 -29.02
C PRO A 279 -19.53 -26.70 -30.16
N ILE A 280 -20.70 -26.31 -30.67
CA ILE A 280 -21.33 -26.96 -31.82
C ILE A 280 -20.75 -26.41 -33.13
N CYS A 281 -20.59 -25.10 -33.26
CA CYS A 281 -20.18 -24.46 -34.51
C CYS A 281 -18.67 -24.39 -34.72
N GLN A 282 -17.85 -24.32 -33.66
CA GLN A 282 -16.40 -24.19 -33.81
C GLN A 282 -15.69 -25.51 -34.06
N HIS A 283 -16.25 -26.64 -33.63
CA HIS A 283 -15.63 -27.93 -33.85
C HIS A 283 -16.10 -28.52 -35.19
N LYS A 284 -15.26 -28.39 -36.23
CA LYS A 284 -15.37 -29.17 -37.49
C LYS A 284 -15.33 -30.69 -37.27
N THR A 285 -15.15 -31.14 -36.02
CA THR A 285 -15.07 -32.53 -35.56
C THR A 285 -15.71 -32.67 -34.18
N ALA A 286 -16.88 -32.04 -33.95
CA ALA A 286 -17.57 -32.11 -32.65
C ALA A 286 -17.80 -33.58 -32.23
N LYS A 287 -16.89 -34.11 -31.40
CA LYS A 287 -16.98 -35.48 -30.85
C LYS A 287 -18.09 -35.60 -29.82
N LYS A 288 -18.48 -34.48 -29.20
CA LYS A 288 -19.53 -34.43 -28.20
C LYS A 288 -20.89 -34.18 -28.88
N VAL A 289 -21.85 -35.03 -28.56
CA VAL A 289 -23.21 -35.00 -29.08
C VAL A 289 -24.09 -34.14 -28.17
N TYR A 290 -24.88 -33.28 -28.79
CA TYR A 290 -25.90 -32.43 -28.21
C TYR A 290 -27.20 -32.70 -28.96
N PRO A 291 -28.05 -33.60 -28.43
CA PRO A 291 -29.33 -33.96 -29.05
C PRO A 291 -30.20 -32.72 -29.32
N GLY A 292 -30.81 -32.67 -30.51
CA GLY A 292 -31.58 -31.53 -31.01
C GLY A 292 -30.75 -30.44 -31.69
N TYR A 293 -29.43 -30.60 -31.81
CA TYR A 293 -28.55 -29.57 -32.39
C TYR A 293 -27.50 -30.11 -33.35
N ASN A 294 -26.70 -31.11 -32.93
CA ASN A 294 -25.61 -31.63 -33.76
C ASN A 294 -25.60 -33.16 -33.90
N ASP A 295 -26.66 -33.81 -33.46
CA ASP A 295 -26.84 -35.24 -33.61
C ASP A 295 -27.30 -35.61 -35.03
N LEU A 296 -27.12 -36.89 -35.37
CA LEU A 296 -27.45 -37.44 -36.68
C LEU A 296 -28.94 -37.30 -37.00
N GLN A 297 -29.83 -37.49 -36.02
CA GLN A 297 -31.27 -37.41 -36.24
C GLN A 297 -31.71 -36.00 -36.64
N THR A 298 -31.16 -34.98 -35.97
CA THR A 298 -31.49 -33.59 -36.24
C THR A 298 -30.92 -33.11 -37.57
N ASN A 299 -29.66 -33.44 -37.88
CA ASN A 299 -28.98 -32.89 -39.06
C ASN A 299 -29.16 -33.71 -40.35
N TYR A 300 -29.45 -35.01 -40.24
CA TYR A 300 -29.61 -35.93 -41.37
C TYR A 300 -30.82 -36.84 -41.15
N PRO A 301 -32.05 -36.29 -41.11
CA PRO A 301 -33.26 -37.07 -40.79
C PRO A 301 -33.49 -38.25 -41.75
N GLU A 302 -33.21 -38.07 -43.04
CA GLU A 302 -33.36 -39.14 -44.05
C GLU A 302 -32.37 -40.29 -43.82
N ILE A 303 -31.12 -39.98 -43.47
CA ILE A 303 -30.12 -41.01 -43.16
C ILE A 303 -30.46 -41.66 -41.83
N ALA A 304 -30.93 -40.91 -40.84
CA ALA A 304 -31.38 -41.45 -39.56
C ALA A 304 -32.59 -42.38 -39.70
N ALA A 305 -33.43 -42.21 -40.74
CA ALA A 305 -34.53 -43.12 -41.07
C ALA A 305 -34.03 -44.49 -41.54
N GLU A 306 -32.85 -44.57 -42.15
CA GLU A 306 -32.19 -45.84 -42.51
C GLU A 306 -31.56 -46.57 -41.31
N TRP A 307 -31.74 -46.10 -40.07
CA TRP A 307 -31.12 -46.72 -38.90
C TRP A 307 -31.76 -48.06 -38.55
N HIS A 308 -30.97 -49.14 -38.48
CA HIS A 308 -31.50 -50.44 -38.11
C HIS A 308 -31.71 -50.54 -36.58
N ILE A 309 -32.94 -50.30 -36.14
CA ILE A 309 -33.31 -50.17 -34.72
C ILE A 309 -32.92 -51.40 -33.88
N GLU A 310 -33.24 -52.61 -34.35
CA GLU A 310 -33.02 -53.84 -33.58
C GLU A 310 -31.54 -54.21 -33.46
N ARG A 311 -30.79 -54.13 -34.57
CA ARG A 311 -29.38 -54.55 -34.61
C ARG A 311 -28.41 -53.55 -33.97
N ASN A 312 -28.81 -52.29 -33.81
CA ASN A 312 -28.00 -51.28 -33.12
C ASN A 312 -28.27 -51.22 -31.60
N GLY A 313 -29.21 -52.03 -31.08
CA GLY A 313 -29.50 -52.14 -29.66
C GLY A 313 -29.88 -50.81 -29.02
N SER A 314 -29.12 -50.40 -28.00
CA SER A 314 -29.35 -49.16 -27.24
C SER A 314 -28.82 -47.90 -27.93
N LEU A 315 -27.98 -48.01 -28.96
CA LEU A 315 -27.44 -46.86 -29.68
C LEU A 315 -28.51 -46.23 -30.57
N LYS A 316 -28.72 -44.91 -30.42
CA LYS A 316 -29.76 -44.17 -31.14
C LYS A 316 -29.16 -43.11 -32.08
N PRO A 317 -29.85 -42.75 -33.17
CA PRO A 317 -29.41 -41.68 -34.05
C PRO A 317 -29.15 -40.34 -33.33
N TYR A 318 -29.98 -39.98 -32.34
CA TYR A 318 -29.78 -38.75 -31.57
C TYR A 318 -28.57 -38.77 -30.62
N SER A 319 -27.88 -39.92 -30.46
CA SER A 319 -26.72 -40.06 -29.57
C SER A 319 -25.39 -40.10 -30.31
N VAL A 320 -25.36 -39.81 -31.61
CA VAL A 320 -24.15 -39.82 -32.45
C VAL A 320 -24.11 -38.59 -33.35
N THR A 321 -22.92 -38.15 -33.79
CA THR A 321 -22.77 -37.09 -34.79
C THR A 321 -22.41 -37.68 -36.16
N GLN A 322 -22.60 -36.91 -37.24
CA GLN A 322 -22.21 -37.28 -38.61
C GLN A 322 -20.71 -37.53 -38.78
N PHE A 323 -19.87 -37.10 -37.84
CA PHE A 323 -18.42 -37.30 -37.90
C PHE A 323 -17.97 -38.65 -37.29
N SER A 324 -18.89 -39.46 -36.78
CA SER A 324 -18.55 -40.69 -36.06
C SER A 324 -18.04 -41.79 -36.99
N ASN A 325 -16.90 -42.39 -36.65
CA ASN A 325 -16.38 -43.59 -37.30
C ASN A 325 -17.00 -44.89 -36.77
N GLN A 326 -18.01 -44.80 -35.88
CA GLN A 326 -18.68 -45.97 -35.34
C GLN A 326 -19.44 -46.69 -36.46
N ILE A 327 -19.17 -47.99 -36.60
CA ILE A 327 -19.85 -48.86 -37.56
C ILE A 327 -21.18 -49.29 -36.95
N VAL A 328 -22.26 -49.04 -37.67
CA VAL A 328 -23.63 -49.37 -37.26
C VAL A 328 -24.36 -50.09 -38.38
N TRP A 329 -25.45 -50.76 -38.03
CA TRP A 329 -26.34 -51.39 -38.99
C TRP A 329 -27.30 -50.38 -39.60
N TRP A 330 -27.39 -50.39 -40.91
CA TRP A 330 -28.31 -49.61 -41.72
C TRP A 330 -29.32 -50.53 -42.40
N LYS A 331 -30.49 -50.00 -42.72
CA LYS A 331 -31.57 -50.68 -43.44
C LYS A 331 -32.20 -49.70 -44.42
N CYS A 332 -32.13 -50.00 -45.71
CA CYS A 332 -32.70 -49.14 -46.75
C CYS A 332 -34.18 -49.47 -46.99
N GLU A 333 -34.86 -48.66 -47.78
CA GLU A 333 -36.27 -48.86 -48.17
C GLU A 333 -36.54 -50.20 -48.88
N MET A 334 -35.52 -50.76 -49.53
CA MET A 334 -35.57 -52.08 -50.17
C MET A 334 -35.27 -53.23 -49.19
N GLU A 335 -35.29 -52.95 -47.88
CA GLU A 335 -35.10 -53.89 -46.77
C GLU A 335 -33.70 -54.55 -46.68
N HIS A 336 -32.74 -54.15 -47.53
CA HIS A 336 -31.37 -54.61 -47.42
C HIS A 336 -30.71 -54.05 -46.15
N SER A 337 -30.02 -54.90 -45.39
CA SER A 337 -29.31 -54.52 -44.17
C SER A 337 -27.79 -54.63 -44.36
N TRP A 338 -27.03 -53.60 -43.99
CA TRP A 338 -25.57 -53.60 -44.11
C TRP A 338 -24.91 -52.84 -42.97
N GLN A 339 -23.60 -53.05 -42.79
CA GLN A 339 -22.79 -52.31 -41.83
C GLN A 339 -21.98 -51.22 -42.53
N ALA A 340 -22.01 -50.01 -42.00
CA ALA A 340 -21.16 -48.92 -42.47
C ALA A 340 -20.90 -47.91 -41.34
N ALA A 341 -19.79 -47.18 -41.44
CA ALA A 341 -19.51 -46.06 -40.54
C ALA A 341 -20.51 -44.91 -40.77
N ILE A 342 -20.89 -44.20 -39.70
CA ILE A 342 -21.81 -43.05 -39.79
C ILE A 342 -21.23 -41.94 -40.68
N TYR A 343 -19.92 -41.68 -40.57
CA TYR A 343 -19.20 -40.75 -41.44
C TYR A 343 -19.34 -41.10 -42.93
N ASN A 344 -19.27 -42.39 -43.28
CA ASN A 344 -19.40 -42.83 -44.66
C ASN A 344 -20.81 -42.59 -45.22
N ARG A 345 -21.85 -42.87 -44.41
CA ARG A 345 -23.23 -42.60 -44.83
C ARG A 345 -23.50 -41.13 -45.04
N THR A 346 -22.97 -40.29 -44.15
CA THR A 346 -23.32 -38.86 -44.09
C THR A 346 -22.45 -37.98 -44.98
N LEU A 347 -21.13 -38.01 -44.80
CA LEU A 347 -20.21 -37.08 -45.46
C LEU A 347 -19.60 -37.64 -46.74
N LEU A 348 -19.48 -38.96 -46.88
CA LEU A 348 -19.05 -39.60 -48.14
C LEU A 348 -20.21 -39.99 -49.05
N GLY A 349 -21.45 -39.97 -48.56
CA GLY A 349 -22.63 -40.32 -49.35
C GLY A 349 -22.69 -41.78 -49.81
N GLU A 350 -21.95 -42.68 -49.16
CA GLU A 350 -21.95 -44.11 -49.50
C GLU A 350 -23.29 -44.74 -49.11
N GLY A 351 -24.06 -45.28 -50.05
CA GLY A 351 -25.39 -45.84 -49.80
C GLY A 351 -25.39 -47.35 -49.59
N CYS A 352 -26.57 -47.96 -49.71
CA CYS A 352 -26.71 -49.41 -49.67
C CYS A 352 -25.88 -50.10 -50.78
N PRO A 353 -24.93 -50.99 -50.45
CA PRO A 353 -24.05 -51.62 -51.43
C PRO A 353 -24.83 -52.51 -52.41
N VAL A 354 -25.91 -53.16 -51.95
CA VAL A 354 -26.79 -53.99 -52.78
C VAL A 354 -27.57 -53.13 -53.78
N CYS A 355 -28.17 -52.01 -53.33
CA CYS A 355 -28.89 -51.10 -54.24
C CYS A 355 -27.96 -50.43 -55.26
N GLN A 356 -26.69 -50.23 -54.90
CA GLN A 356 -25.67 -49.66 -55.78
C GLN A 356 -24.97 -50.70 -56.67
N GLY A 357 -25.38 -51.97 -56.63
CA GLY A 357 -24.81 -53.05 -57.45
C GLY A 357 -23.36 -53.41 -57.10
N ARG A 358 -22.88 -53.01 -55.92
CA ARG A 358 -21.52 -53.30 -55.41
C ARG A 358 -21.44 -54.66 -54.71
N GLU A 359 -22.58 -55.19 -54.29
CA GLU A 359 -22.73 -56.56 -53.78
C GLU A 359 -23.88 -57.26 -54.52
N ILE A 360 -23.67 -58.51 -54.90
CA ILE A 360 -24.68 -59.35 -55.55
C ILE A 360 -25.67 -59.81 -54.48
N ARG A 361 -26.99 -59.76 -54.77
CA ARG A 361 -28.03 -60.28 -53.88
C ARG A 361 -27.72 -61.73 -53.48
N GLY A 362 -27.24 -61.92 -52.26
CA GLY A 362 -27.25 -63.22 -51.61
C GLY A 362 -28.70 -63.59 -51.31
N TYR A 363 -29.25 -64.55 -52.02
CA TYR A 363 -30.48 -65.21 -51.60
C TYR A 363 -30.16 -66.05 -50.35
N SER A 364 -30.91 -65.76 -49.28
CA SER A 364 -31.07 -66.51 -48.01
C SER A 364 -29.84 -66.77 -47.14
#